data_AF-A0A524P4A7-F1
#
_entry.id   AF-A0A524P4A7-F1
#
_cell.length_a   1.000
_cell.length_b   1.000
_cell.length_c   1.000
_cell.angle_alpha   90.00
_cell.angle_beta   90.00
_cell.angle_gamma   90.00
#
_symmetry.space_group_name_H-M   'P 1'
#
loop_
_entity.id
_entity.type
_entity.pdbx_description
1 polymer ?
#
loop_
_entity_poly.entity_id
_entity_poly.type
_entity_poly.pdbx_seq_one_letter_code
_entity_poly.pdbx_strand_id
1 'polypeptide(L)'
;MKKITVFIITLIFLAGFSGSLNAQILDNPPQDVINFDNDLADMKPIPMPAVRQADMMWSKRIWREIDMRQKMNQPFYFPLEAHNNWRNFITVVMDALKEGSITAYDISITDEFLVPLNYQEIVSRQIDT
;
A
#
# COMPACT_ATOMS: atom_id res chain seq x y z
N MET A 1 35.66 15.27 52.30
CA MET A 1 34.84 14.05 52.45
C MET A 1 33.33 14.32 52.40
N LYS A 2 32.80 15.33 53.12
CA LYS A 2 31.36 15.67 53.13
C LYS A 2 30.72 15.98 51.76
N LYS A 3 31.46 16.61 50.83
CA LYS A 3 30.96 16.92 49.47
C LYS A 3 30.83 15.68 48.57
N ILE A 4 31.71 14.69 48.76
CA ILE A 4 31.69 13.43 48.02
C ILE A 4 30.54 12.54 48.50
N THR A 5 30.30 12.49 49.81
CA THR A 5 29.16 11.76 50.37
C THR A 5 27.82 12.34 49.92
N VAL A 6 27.71 13.67 49.82
CA VAL A 6 26.49 14.31 49.28
C VAL A 6 26.29 13.92 47.82
N PHE A 7 27.35 13.99 47.00
CA PHE A 7 27.28 13.64 45.57
C PHE A 7 26.84 12.19 45.33
N ILE A 8 27.32 11.25 46.15
CA ILE A 8 26.96 9.83 46.04
C ILE A 8 25.47 9.61 46.41
N ILE A 9 24.96 10.32 47.41
CA ILE A 9 23.55 10.24 47.81
C ILE A 9 22.64 10.80 46.71
N THR A 10 23.02 11.92 46.07
CA THR A 10 22.24 12.47 44.95
C THR A 10 22.23 11.53 43.75
N LEU A 11 23.35 10.85 43.48
CA LEU A 11 23.46 9.91 42.36
C LEU A 11 22.58 8.66 42.57
N ILE A 12 22.49 8.17 43.81
CA ILE A 12 21.60 7.06 44.18
C ILE A 12 20.14 7.47 44.07
N PHE A 13 19.80 8.70 44.44
CA PHE A 13 18.45 9.23 44.29
C PHE A 13 18.03 9.38 42.82
N LEU A 14 18.97 9.71 41.94
CA LEU A 14 18.72 9.83 40.50
C LEU A 14 18.60 8.47 39.80
N ALA A 15 19.34 7.46 40.26
CA ALA A 15 19.28 6.10 39.71
C ALA A 15 18.03 5.32 40.15
N GLY A 16 17.39 5.71 41.26
CA GLY A 16 16.16 5.09 41.77
C GLY A 16 14.88 5.46 41.00
N PHE A 17 14.95 6.39 40.04
CA PHE A 17 13.78 6.83 39.27
C PHE A 17 13.59 5.98 38.00
N SER A 18 13.29 4.70 38.17
CA SER A 18 12.97 3.74 37.09
C SER A 18 11.52 3.25 37.18
N GLY A 19 10.59 4.18 37.41
CA GLY A 19 9.15 3.93 37.24
C GLY A 19 8.71 4.29 35.82
N SER A 20 7.97 3.41 35.17
CA SER A 20 7.29 3.73 33.90
C SER A 20 6.27 4.85 34.13
N LEU A 21 6.54 6.04 33.59
CA LEU A 21 5.58 7.13 33.53
C LEU A 21 4.56 6.82 32.43
N ASN A 22 3.51 6.09 32.79
CA ASN A 22 2.35 5.93 31.92
C ASN A 22 1.55 7.25 31.92
N ALA A 23 1.76 8.08 30.91
CA ALA A 23 0.84 9.17 30.63
C ALA A 23 -0.50 8.56 30.19
N GLN A 24 -1.55 8.74 31.00
CA GLN A 24 -2.90 8.36 30.59
C GLN A 24 -3.40 9.39 29.59
N ILE A 25 -3.56 8.97 28.33
CA ILE A 25 -4.42 9.68 27.40
C ILE A 25 -5.84 9.33 27.85
N LEU A 26 -6.59 10.30 28.38
CA LEU A 26 -8.04 10.13 28.54
C LEU A 26 -8.64 10.13 27.13
N ASP A 27 -8.85 8.94 26.57
CA ASP A 27 -9.37 8.80 25.20
C ASP A 27 -10.85 9.22 25.06
N ASN A 28 -11.54 9.51 26.16
CA ASN A 28 -12.98 9.74 26.12
C ASN A 28 -13.33 11.05 26.86
N PRO A 29 -13.71 12.14 26.16
CA PRO A 29 -14.34 13.27 26.83
C PRO A 29 -15.64 12.83 27.51
N PRO A 30 -16.04 13.46 28.63
CA PRO A 30 -17.30 13.13 29.29
C PRO A 30 -18.46 13.33 28.32
N GLN A 31 -19.16 12.23 28.00
CA GLN A 31 -20.37 12.25 27.17
C GLN A 31 -21.54 12.75 28.01
N ASP A 32 -22.00 13.97 27.75
CA ASP A 32 -23.09 14.64 28.49
C ASP A 32 -24.49 14.35 27.92
N VAL A 33 -24.66 13.24 27.19
CA VAL A 33 -25.96 12.89 26.59
C VAL A 33 -26.21 11.39 26.76
N ILE A 34 -27.27 11.08 27.50
CA ILE A 34 -27.73 9.71 27.82
C ILE A 34 -28.16 8.89 26.60
N ASN A 35 -28.44 9.54 25.45
CA ASN A 35 -28.80 8.90 24.19
C ASN A 35 -28.07 9.60 23.03
N PHE A 36 -26.99 9.02 22.52
CA PHE A 36 -26.55 9.32 21.16
C PHE A 36 -27.41 8.48 20.22
N ASP A 37 -28.25 9.11 19.40
CA ASP A 37 -28.95 8.44 18.31
C ASP A 37 -27.89 8.03 17.26
N ASN A 38 -27.22 6.91 17.51
CA ASN A 38 -26.26 6.27 16.60
C ASN A 38 -26.95 5.60 15.41
N ASP A 39 -28.27 5.77 15.24
CA ASP A 39 -29.06 5.16 14.16
C ASP A 39 -28.54 5.51 12.76
N LEU A 40 -27.82 6.62 12.61
CA LEU A 40 -27.19 7.02 11.35
C LEU A 40 -25.82 6.37 11.12
N ALA A 41 -25.14 5.90 12.18
CA ALA A 41 -23.82 5.26 12.09
C ALA A 41 -23.94 3.80 11.58
N ASP A 42 -25.06 3.14 11.85
CA ASP A 42 -25.33 1.76 11.43
C ASP A 42 -26.08 1.66 10.08
N MET A 43 -26.34 2.78 9.40
CA MET A 43 -26.93 2.78 8.06
C MET A 43 -25.94 2.25 7.02
N LYS A 44 -25.98 0.94 6.78
CA LYS A 44 -25.23 0.32 5.69
C LYS A 44 -25.86 0.69 4.34
N PRO A 45 -25.08 1.16 3.35
CA PRO A 45 -25.57 1.35 2.00
C PRO A 45 -26.16 0.05 1.44
N ILE A 46 -27.32 0.15 0.79
CA ILE A 46 -27.91 -0.96 0.06
C ILE A 46 -26.95 -1.35 -1.07
N PRO A 47 -26.59 -2.64 -1.24
CA PRO A 47 -25.73 -3.06 -2.34
C PRO A 47 -26.39 -2.77 -3.68
N MET A 48 -25.59 -2.35 -4.66
CA MET A 48 -26.06 -2.09 -6.02
C MET A 48 -26.73 -3.35 -6.59
N PRO A 49 -27.90 -3.25 -7.26
CA PRO A 49 -28.50 -4.39 -7.93
C PRO A 49 -27.60 -4.85 -9.08
N ALA A 50 -27.57 -6.17 -9.33
CA ALA A 50 -26.90 -6.72 -10.50
C ALA A 50 -27.61 -6.24 -11.77
N VAL A 51 -26.91 -5.49 -12.62
CA VAL A 51 -27.42 -5.03 -13.91
C VAL A 51 -27.37 -6.19 -14.89
N ARG A 52 -28.49 -6.46 -15.60
CA ARG A 52 -28.51 -7.47 -16.66
C ARG A 52 -27.68 -6.98 -17.84
N GLN A 53 -27.01 -7.90 -18.55
CA GLN A 53 -26.22 -7.55 -19.74
C GLN A 53 -27.03 -6.77 -20.80
N ALA A 54 -28.32 -7.07 -20.94
CA ALA A 54 -29.22 -6.39 -21.87
C ALA A 54 -29.55 -4.94 -21.47
N ASP A 55 -29.41 -4.58 -20.19
CA ASP A 55 -29.70 -3.25 -19.67
C ASP A 55 -28.45 -2.35 -19.70
N MET A 56 -27.32 -2.87 -20.21
CA MET A 56 -26.05 -2.16 -20.30
C MET A 56 -26.06 -1.24 -21.54
N MET A 57 -26.30 0.05 -21.32
CA MET A 57 -26.49 1.04 -22.39
C MET A 57 -25.26 1.21 -23.30
N TRP A 58 -24.05 1.10 -22.75
CA TRP A 58 -22.81 1.16 -23.53
C TRP A 58 -21.65 0.49 -22.78
N SER A 59 -20.68 -0.01 -23.53
CA SER A 59 -19.40 -0.47 -23.02
C SER A 59 -18.28 0.08 -23.89
N LYS A 60 -17.18 0.51 -23.28
CA LYS A 60 -16.03 1.06 -24.00
C LYS A 60 -14.77 0.37 -23.53
N ARG A 61 -14.05 -0.22 -24.47
CA ARG A 61 -12.66 -0.65 -24.28
C ARG A 61 -11.75 0.43 -24.82
N ILE A 62 -10.77 0.83 -24.02
CA ILE A 62 -9.81 1.89 -24.37
C ILE A 62 -8.42 1.27 -24.32
N TRP A 63 -7.69 1.34 -25.44
CA TRP A 63 -6.27 1.04 -25.51
C TRP A 63 -5.49 2.35 -25.49
N ARG A 64 -4.53 2.49 -24.58
CA ARG A 64 -3.73 3.70 -24.44
C ARG A 64 -2.30 3.35 -24.04
N GLU A 65 -1.38 4.07 -24.64
CA GLU A 65 -0.01 4.15 -24.15
C GLU A 65 0.06 5.18 -23.01
N ILE A 66 0.71 4.81 -21.90
CA ILE A 66 0.87 5.66 -20.73
C ILE A 66 2.35 5.97 -20.60
N ASP A 67 2.75 7.20 -20.91
CA ASP A 67 4.11 7.66 -20.66
C ASP A 67 4.29 7.96 -19.17
N MET A 68 5.07 7.12 -18.49
CA MET A 68 5.34 7.24 -17.06
C MET A 68 6.27 8.41 -16.69
N ARG A 69 6.87 9.09 -17.68
CA ARG A 69 7.70 10.30 -17.45
C ARG A 69 6.84 11.53 -17.13
N GLN A 70 5.56 11.50 -17.49
CA GLN A 70 4.63 12.59 -17.21
C GLN A 70 4.31 12.66 -15.71
N LYS A 71 4.20 13.88 -15.16
CA LYS A 71 3.96 14.11 -13.73
C LYS A 71 2.74 13.34 -13.18
N MET A 72 1.66 13.25 -13.96
CA MET A 72 0.44 12.56 -13.54
C MET A 72 0.62 11.03 -13.41
N ASN A 73 1.61 10.46 -14.11
CA ASN A 73 1.86 9.02 -14.16
C ASN A 73 3.10 8.60 -13.35
N GLN A 74 3.82 9.55 -12.75
CA GLN A 74 4.98 9.28 -11.90
C GLN A 74 4.74 8.29 -10.75
N PRO A 75 3.54 8.19 -10.15
CA PRO A 75 3.27 7.15 -9.15
C PRO A 75 3.48 5.72 -9.65
N PHE A 76 3.38 5.47 -10.96
CA PHE A 76 3.65 4.15 -11.54
C PHE A 76 5.15 3.89 -11.77
N TYR A 77 5.94 4.96 -11.93
CA TYR A 77 7.37 4.87 -12.21
C TYR A 77 8.22 4.70 -10.94
N PHE A 78 7.87 5.43 -9.89
CA PHE A 78 8.60 5.42 -8.62
C PHE A 78 8.02 4.39 -7.64
N PRO A 79 8.82 3.89 -6.69
CA PRO A 79 10.24 4.18 -6.47
C PRO A 79 11.16 3.47 -7.47
N LEU A 80 12.38 4.01 -7.64
CA LEU A 80 13.41 3.36 -8.48
C LEU A 80 13.89 2.05 -7.84
N GLU A 81 14.08 2.08 -6.53
CA GLU A 81 14.42 0.90 -5.73
C GLU A 81 13.24 0.57 -4.81
N ALA A 82 12.73 -0.66 -4.93
CA ALA A 82 11.68 -1.15 -4.06
C ALA A 82 12.15 -1.17 -2.61
N HIS A 83 11.36 -0.60 -1.70
CA HIS A 83 11.66 -0.60 -0.27
C HIS A 83 10.38 -0.70 0.54
N ASN A 84 10.42 -1.45 1.64
CA ASN A 84 9.26 -1.76 2.47
C ASN A 84 8.10 -2.31 1.62
N ASN A 85 6.98 -1.57 1.56
CA ASN A 85 5.80 -1.89 0.75
C ASN A 85 5.68 -1.05 -0.54
N TRP A 86 6.65 -0.20 -0.84
CA TRP A 86 6.61 0.67 -2.00
C TRP A 86 7.32 0.00 -3.17
N ARG A 87 6.56 -0.23 -4.24
CA ARG A 87 7.02 -0.86 -5.48
C ARG A 87 6.48 -0.08 -6.67
N ASN A 88 7.29 0.05 -7.70
CA ASN A 88 6.83 0.63 -8.95
C ASN A 88 5.94 -0.40 -9.69
N PHE A 89 5.22 0.05 -10.71
CA PHE A 89 4.27 -0.80 -11.41
C PHE A 89 4.96 -1.97 -12.13
N ILE A 90 6.11 -1.73 -12.78
CA ILE A 90 6.80 -2.76 -13.56
C ILE A 90 7.36 -3.88 -12.67
N THR A 91 7.87 -3.56 -11.48
CA THR A 91 8.32 -4.60 -10.52
C THR A 91 7.17 -5.49 -10.09
N VAL A 92 5.98 -4.92 -9.82
CA VAL A 92 4.78 -5.70 -9.49
C VAL A 92 4.37 -6.61 -10.65
N VAL A 93 4.41 -6.11 -11.89
CA VAL A 93 4.11 -6.93 -13.08
C VAL A 93 5.13 -8.05 -13.25
N MET A 94 6.41 -7.76 -13.08
CA MET A 94 7.48 -8.76 -13.21
C MET A 94 7.41 -9.83 -12.12
N ASP A 95 7.09 -9.44 -10.88
CA ASP A 95 6.86 -10.38 -9.77
C ASP A 95 5.64 -11.28 -10.07
N ALA A 96 4.54 -10.71 -10.57
CA ALA A 96 3.35 -11.48 -10.94
C ALA A 96 3.60 -12.45 -12.11
N LEU A 97 4.46 -12.07 -13.08
CA LEU A 97 4.93 -12.96 -14.15
C LEU A 97 5.78 -14.09 -13.59
N LYS A 98 6.67 -13.80 -12.63
CA LYS A 98 7.51 -14.79 -11.97
C LYS A 98 6.70 -15.77 -11.13
N GLU A 99 5.65 -15.29 -10.48
CA GLU A 99 4.69 -16.13 -9.73
C GLU A 99 3.80 -16.97 -10.65
N GLY A 100 3.60 -16.54 -11.90
CA GLY A 100 2.70 -17.19 -12.86
C GLY A 100 1.23 -16.77 -12.71
N SER A 101 0.96 -15.67 -12.00
CA SER A 101 -0.39 -15.09 -11.86
C SER A 101 -0.88 -14.45 -13.16
N ILE A 102 0.05 -13.97 -13.99
CA ILE A 102 -0.23 -13.41 -15.31
C ILE A 102 0.61 -14.08 -16.39
N THR A 103 0.06 -14.16 -17.60
CA THR A 103 0.73 -14.72 -18.79
C THR A 103 1.20 -13.59 -19.70
N ALA A 104 2.50 -13.51 -19.97
CA ALA A 104 3.03 -12.65 -21.03
C ALA A 104 2.86 -13.32 -22.38
N TYR A 105 2.74 -12.51 -23.43
CA TYR A 105 2.61 -12.98 -24.81
C TYR A 105 3.66 -12.32 -25.70
N ASP A 106 4.03 -13.00 -26.77
CA ASP A 106 4.96 -12.47 -27.75
C ASP A 106 4.32 -11.36 -28.60
N ILE A 107 5.10 -10.30 -28.84
CA ILE A 107 4.75 -9.21 -29.75
C ILE A 107 5.14 -9.67 -31.16
N SER A 108 4.46 -10.70 -31.65
CA SER A 108 4.64 -11.13 -33.03
C SER A 108 4.06 -10.07 -33.98
N ILE A 109 4.43 -10.12 -35.26
CA ILE A 109 4.03 -9.16 -36.30
C ILE A 109 2.49 -8.98 -36.39
N THR A 110 1.72 -9.98 -35.97
CA THR A 110 0.24 -9.95 -36.05
C THR A 110 -0.44 -9.31 -34.83
N ASP A 111 0.27 -9.04 -33.72
CA ASP A 111 -0.29 -8.43 -32.49
C ASP A 111 -1.52 -9.17 -31.90
N GLU A 112 -1.63 -10.48 -32.17
CA GLU A 112 -2.79 -11.31 -31.77
C GLU A 112 -2.61 -12.01 -30.42
N PHE A 113 -1.49 -11.78 -29.72
CA PHE A 113 -1.18 -12.40 -28.41
C PHE A 113 -1.37 -13.93 -28.38
N LEU A 114 -0.92 -14.65 -29.43
CA LEU A 114 -1.15 -16.09 -29.56
C LEU A 114 -0.13 -16.95 -28.82
N VAL A 115 1.10 -16.47 -28.68
CA VAL A 115 2.23 -17.25 -28.16
C VAL A 115 2.51 -16.81 -26.73
N PRO A 116 2.23 -17.64 -25.71
CA PRO A 116 2.60 -17.34 -24.34
C PRO A 116 4.11 -17.46 -24.15
N LEU A 117 4.69 -16.56 -23.35
CA LEU A 117 6.11 -16.54 -23.02
C LEU A 117 6.36 -17.02 -21.60
N ASN A 118 7.44 -17.77 -21.41
CA ASN A 118 7.92 -18.12 -20.08
C ASN A 118 8.79 -17.00 -19.48
N TYR A 119 8.85 -16.91 -18.16
CA TYR A 119 9.64 -15.91 -17.44
C TYR A 119 11.12 -15.89 -17.86
N GLN A 120 11.72 -17.06 -18.10
CA GLN A 120 13.12 -17.13 -18.53
C GLN A 120 13.35 -16.53 -19.92
N GLU A 121 12.39 -16.72 -20.84
CA GLU A 121 12.46 -16.16 -22.18
C GLU A 121 12.34 -14.63 -22.13
N ILE A 122 11.48 -14.11 -21.26
CA ILE A 122 11.33 -12.66 -21.02
C ILE A 122 12.65 -12.06 -20.53
N VAL A 123 13.27 -12.67 -19.51
CA VAL A 123 14.55 -12.19 -18.95
C VAL A 123 15.66 -12.24 -20.00
N SER A 124 15.72 -13.29 -20.82
CA SER A 124 16.72 -13.38 -21.90
C SER A 124 16.57 -12.30 -22.97
N ARG A 125 15.35 -11.82 -23.23
CA ARG A 125 15.12 -10.73 -24.19
C ARG A 125 15.48 -9.35 -23.62
N GLN A 126 15.50 -9.21 -22.29
CA GLN A 126 15.79 -7.94 -21.63
C GLN A 126 17.30 -7.57 -21.67
N ILE A 127 18.20 -8.54 -21.84
CA ILE A 127 19.65 -8.33 -21.83
C ILE A 127 20.24 -7.90 -23.20
N ASP A 128 19.44 -7.89 -24.27
CA ASP A 128 19.90 -7.60 -25.64
C ASP A 128 19.80 -6.11 -26.04
N THR A 129 19.75 -5.18 -25.08
CA THR A 129 19.80 -3.73 -25.32
C THR A 129 20.79 -3.04 -24.39
#